data_AF-A0A9E5YN72-F1
#
_entry.id   AF-A0A9E5YN72-F1
#
_cell.length_a   1.000
_cell.length_b   1.000
_cell.length_c   1.000
_cell.angle_alpha   90.00
_cell.angle_beta   90.00
_cell.angle_gamma   90.00
#
_symmetry.space_group_name_H-M   'P 1'
#
loop_
_entity.id
_entity.type
_entity.pdbx_description
1 polymer ?
#
loop_
_entity_poly.entity_id
_entity_poly.type
_entity_poly.pdbx_seq_one_letter_code
_entity_poly.pdbx_strand_id
1 'polypeptide(L)'
;MDIKKKLTKARAGLVLSSPFFASIALQLRLKEDTECETAYTDSVVLGYNPEFINKLSNAEVKGLICHEVLHIAMLHPFRKNSREHIRWNAACDYAVNPIVRNEGYTLPEGALSEGKFKDLEAEVIYNQLPKSIKISAAVALMGEVRDYQQDKSSSKGSHANTLPQQMKNCKIAIARAAAVAKAQGKLPAGLERMLQEALQPKLPWKEILSRFITENARNDYTWKQPNKRYLYSGLYLPGLNVPTLGTIAIIIDTSGSISQKELDTFAAELHSILSIYPGTEIKVIYVDSKVAHVEDISINDFNLYVKGGGGTDFKPGFEYIEQEDILPSCVIYFTDGYCDSFPEESDFPTLWILTDKANFFPPFGEVIYMG
;
A
#
# COMPACT_ATOMS: atom_id res chain seq x y z
N MET A 1 -25.68 -35.60 2.01
CA MET A 1 -26.28 -34.26 2.22
C MET A 1 -25.97 -33.43 0.99
N ASP A 2 -26.92 -32.69 0.44
CA ASP A 2 -26.64 -31.79 -0.69
C ASP A 2 -25.61 -30.73 -0.24
N ILE A 3 -24.40 -30.80 -0.79
CA ILE A 3 -23.25 -29.97 -0.38
C ILE A 3 -23.53 -28.50 -0.64
N LYS A 4 -24.23 -28.20 -1.74
CA LYS A 4 -24.67 -26.84 -2.06
C LYS A 4 -25.63 -26.32 -1.00
N LYS A 5 -26.54 -27.16 -0.47
CA LYS A 5 -27.38 -26.78 0.69
C LYS A 5 -26.56 -26.54 1.95
N LYS A 6 -25.51 -27.33 2.20
CA LYS A 6 -24.60 -27.15 3.35
C LYS A 6 -23.90 -25.79 3.30
N LEU A 7 -23.31 -25.44 2.16
CA LEU A 7 -22.68 -24.13 1.93
C LEU A 7 -23.69 -22.98 2.01
N THR A 8 -24.87 -23.15 1.43
CA THR A 8 -25.95 -22.15 1.49
C THR A 8 -26.39 -21.90 2.92
N LYS A 9 -26.56 -22.97 3.73
CA LYS A 9 -26.89 -22.87 5.15
C LYS A 9 -25.81 -22.16 5.95
N ALA A 10 -24.53 -22.45 5.67
CA ALA A 10 -23.40 -21.79 6.33
C ALA A 10 -23.37 -20.28 6.03
N ARG A 11 -23.51 -19.89 4.74
CA ARG A 11 -23.60 -18.48 4.30
C ARG A 11 -24.79 -17.76 4.94
N ALA A 12 -25.97 -18.36 4.90
CA ALA A 12 -27.18 -17.80 5.53
C ALA A 12 -26.99 -17.63 7.05
N GLY A 13 -26.36 -18.61 7.70
CA GLY A 13 -26.06 -18.55 9.12
C GLY A 13 -25.08 -17.43 9.51
N LEU A 14 -24.28 -16.90 8.58
CA LEU A 14 -23.42 -15.74 8.83
C LEU A 14 -24.22 -14.44 8.87
N VAL A 15 -25.33 -14.32 8.14
CA VAL A 15 -26.13 -13.08 8.08
C VAL A 15 -26.56 -12.62 9.48
N LEU A 16 -26.91 -13.57 10.35
CA LEU A 16 -27.32 -13.29 11.72
C LEU A 16 -26.14 -13.10 12.68
N SER A 17 -25.07 -13.90 12.52
CA SER A 17 -23.96 -13.93 13.47
C SER A 17 -22.86 -12.92 13.18
N SER A 18 -22.51 -12.70 11.91
CA SER A 18 -21.50 -11.73 11.46
C SER A 18 -21.87 -11.13 10.10
N PRO A 19 -22.53 -9.95 10.10
CA PRO A 19 -22.96 -9.26 8.88
C PRO A 19 -21.80 -8.89 7.96
N PHE A 20 -20.60 -8.67 8.49
CA PHE A 20 -19.39 -8.38 7.71
C PHE A 20 -19.05 -9.58 6.81
N PHE A 21 -18.82 -10.76 7.41
CA PHE A 21 -18.48 -11.97 6.65
C PHE A 21 -19.60 -12.35 5.69
N ALA A 22 -20.86 -12.22 6.11
CA ALA A 22 -22.01 -12.53 5.28
C ALA A 22 -22.08 -11.66 4.02
N SER A 23 -21.85 -10.35 4.16
CA SER A 23 -21.97 -9.39 3.07
C SER A 23 -21.01 -9.68 1.92
N ILE A 24 -19.80 -10.14 2.23
CA ILE A 24 -18.79 -10.53 1.24
C ILE A 24 -19.07 -11.96 0.75
N ALA A 25 -19.31 -12.90 1.67
CA ALA A 25 -19.58 -14.30 1.33
C ALA A 25 -20.77 -14.44 0.37
N LEU A 26 -21.81 -13.61 0.49
CA LEU A 26 -23.00 -13.64 -0.37
C LEU A 26 -22.75 -13.13 -1.80
N GLN A 27 -21.69 -12.37 -2.02
CA GLN A 27 -21.31 -11.89 -3.36
C GLN A 27 -20.55 -12.95 -4.17
N LEU A 28 -19.95 -13.93 -3.49
CA LEU A 28 -19.17 -14.99 -4.14
C LEU A 28 -20.05 -15.97 -4.91
N ARG A 29 -19.64 -16.29 -6.14
CA ARG A 29 -20.24 -17.34 -6.95
C ARG A 29 -19.71 -18.70 -6.49
N LEU A 30 -20.60 -19.54 -5.97
CA LEU A 30 -20.25 -20.92 -5.63
C LEU A 30 -19.97 -21.71 -6.91
N LYS A 31 -18.78 -22.31 -7.01
CA LYS A 31 -18.40 -23.19 -8.11
C LYS A 31 -17.92 -24.53 -7.54
N GLU A 32 -18.61 -25.59 -7.91
CA GLU A 32 -18.13 -26.94 -7.61
C GLU A 32 -16.94 -27.26 -8.52
N ASP A 33 -15.87 -27.77 -7.94
CA ASP A 33 -14.61 -28.05 -8.62
C ASP A 33 -13.96 -29.29 -7.99
N THR A 34 -14.11 -30.45 -8.64
CA THR A 34 -13.56 -31.72 -8.17
C THR A 34 -12.05 -31.86 -8.41
N GLU A 35 -11.44 -30.95 -9.18
CA GLU A 35 -10.01 -30.98 -9.50
C GLU A 35 -9.18 -30.26 -8.44
N CYS A 36 -9.78 -29.30 -7.70
CA CYS A 36 -9.10 -28.69 -6.56
C CYS A 36 -9.04 -29.65 -5.36
N GLU A 37 -8.02 -29.52 -4.51
CA GLU A 37 -7.88 -30.41 -3.35
C GLU A 37 -8.83 -30.05 -2.20
N THR A 38 -9.07 -28.75 -1.99
CA THR A 38 -9.83 -28.22 -0.85
C THR A 38 -10.90 -27.20 -1.28
N ALA A 39 -10.65 -25.91 -1.09
CA ALA A 39 -11.47 -24.79 -1.53
C ALA A 39 -10.55 -23.66 -2.00
N TYR A 40 -11.08 -22.68 -2.73
CA TYR A 40 -10.31 -21.54 -3.19
C TYR A 40 -11.16 -20.31 -3.41
N THR A 41 -10.49 -19.15 -3.41
CA THR A 41 -11.11 -17.90 -3.87
C THR A 41 -10.19 -17.06 -4.74
N ASP A 42 -10.80 -16.36 -5.70
CA ASP A 42 -10.17 -15.42 -6.63
C ASP A 42 -10.80 -14.02 -6.56
N SER A 43 -11.50 -13.71 -5.46
CA SER A 43 -12.37 -12.54 -5.23
C SER A 43 -13.77 -12.55 -5.88
N VAL A 44 -14.05 -13.47 -6.81
CA VAL A 44 -15.36 -13.58 -7.49
C VAL A 44 -16.01 -14.93 -7.22
N VAL A 45 -15.21 -15.99 -7.26
CA VAL A 45 -15.61 -17.37 -7.09
C VAL A 45 -15.18 -17.85 -5.72
N LEU A 46 -16.06 -18.63 -5.10
CA LEU A 46 -15.70 -19.55 -4.02
C LEU A 46 -15.79 -20.96 -4.61
N GLY A 47 -14.64 -21.47 -5.02
CA GLY A 47 -14.46 -22.80 -5.57
C GLY A 47 -14.33 -23.82 -4.45
N TYR A 48 -14.89 -25.02 -4.62
CA TYR A 48 -14.80 -26.05 -3.59
C TYR A 48 -14.83 -27.46 -4.16
N ASN A 49 -14.03 -28.34 -3.55
CA ASN A 49 -14.12 -29.76 -3.75
C ASN A 49 -15.26 -30.34 -2.89
N PRO A 50 -16.27 -30.99 -3.51
CA PRO A 50 -17.39 -31.55 -2.78
C PRO A 50 -16.99 -32.62 -1.76
N GLU A 51 -15.99 -33.45 -2.06
CA GLU A 51 -15.52 -34.49 -1.13
C GLU A 51 -14.86 -33.88 0.11
N PHE A 52 -14.09 -32.80 -0.06
CA PHE A 52 -13.50 -32.06 1.05
C PHE A 52 -14.59 -31.44 1.94
N ILE A 53 -15.53 -30.70 1.36
CA ILE A 53 -16.63 -30.06 2.13
C ILE A 53 -17.51 -31.09 2.84
N ASN A 54 -17.67 -32.29 2.28
CA ASN A 54 -18.46 -33.35 2.91
C ASN A 54 -17.83 -33.87 4.21
N LYS A 55 -16.49 -33.90 4.31
CA LYS A 55 -15.74 -34.32 5.51
C LYS A 55 -15.83 -33.32 6.67
N LEU A 56 -16.01 -32.04 6.37
CA LEU A 56 -16.06 -30.97 7.38
C LEU A 56 -17.38 -30.96 8.17
N SER A 57 -17.37 -30.53 9.41
CA SER A 57 -18.59 -30.21 10.17
C SER A 57 -19.25 -28.91 9.66
N ASN A 58 -20.49 -28.65 10.07
CA ASN A 58 -21.16 -27.38 9.72
C ASN A 58 -20.44 -26.15 10.32
N ALA A 59 -19.78 -26.30 11.47
CA ALA A 59 -19.00 -25.23 12.09
C ALA A 59 -17.73 -24.94 11.29
N GLU A 60 -17.01 -25.98 10.87
CA GLU A 60 -15.81 -25.87 10.05
C GLU A 60 -16.09 -25.29 8.66
N VAL A 61 -17.21 -25.68 8.02
CA VAL A 61 -17.61 -25.05 6.74
C VAL A 61 -17.86 -23.55 6.92
N LYS A 62 -18.42 -23.14 8.06
CA LYS A 62 -18.64 -21.72 8.37
C LYS A 62 -17.31 -20.99 8.59
N GLY A 63 -16.37 -21.60 9.30
CA GLY A 63 -15.03 -21.06 9.49
C GLY A 63 -14.22 -20.98 8.20
N LEU A 64 -14.32 -21.99 7.33
CA LEU A 64 -13.75 -21.99 5.98
C LEU A 64 -14.27 -20.80 5.17
N ILE A 65 -15.58 -20.55 5.14
CA ILE A 65 -16.13 -19.39 4.43
C ILE A 65 -15.60 -18.07 5.01
N CYS A 66 -15.45 -17.96 6.33
CA CYS A 66 -14.89 -16.75 6.95
C CYS A 66 -13.42 -16.56 6.57
N HIS A 67 -12.65 -17.65 6.54
CA HIS A 67 -11.25 -17.66 6.08
C HIS A 67 -11.15 -17.15 4.63
N GLU A 68 -11.91 -17.72 3.71
CA GLU A 68 -11.93 -17.29 2.30
C GLU A 68 -12.32 -15.82 2.14
N VAL A 69 -13.33 -15.37 2.90
CA VAL A 69 -13.71 -13.95 2.94
C VAL A 69 -12.58 -13.06 3.44
N LEU A 70 -11.80 -13.48 4.43
CA LEU A 70 -10.68 -12.69 4.94
C LEU A 70 -9.54 -12.56 3.92
N HIS A 71 -9.27 -13.58 3.10
CA HIS A 71 -8.32 -13.43 2.00
C HIS A 71 -8.74 -12.31 1.03
N ILE A 72 -10.05 -12.19 0.76
CA ILE A 72 -10.59 -11.09 -0.05
C ILE A 72 -10.52 -9.77 0.70
N ALA A 73 -10.91 -9.74 1.98
CA ALA A 73 -10.90 -8.55 2.81
C ALA A 73 -9.49 -7.94 2.94
N MET A 74 -8.46 -8.79 2.96
CA MET A 74 -7.04 -8.42 2.98
C MET A 74 -6.44 -8.27 1.59
N LEU A 75 -7.24 -8.41 0.52
CA LEU A 75 -6.80 -8.25 -0.87
C LEU A 75 -5.67 -9.20 -1.29
N HIS A 76 -5.54 -10.36 -0.65
CA HIS A 76 -4.51 -11.36 -0.96
C HIS A 76 -4.51 -11.83 -2.44
N PRO A 77 -5.67 -11.99 -3.13
CA PRO A 77 -5.70 -12.31 -4.57
C PRO A 77 -5.03 -11.28 -5.48
N PHE A 78 -4.76 -10.06 -4.98
CA PHE A 78 -4.17 -8.96 -5.76
C PHE A 78 -2.74 -8.63 -5.35
N ARG A 79 -2.22 -9.31 -4.32
CA ARG A 79 -0.95 -8.93 -3.65
C ARG A 79 0.19 -9.91 -3.92
N LYS A 80 -0.03 -11.04 -4.59
CA LYS A 80 1.01 -12.06 -4.83
C LYS A 80 2.21 -11.54 -5.62
N ASN A 81 1.98 -10.77 -6.70
CA ASN A 81 3.03 -10.30 -7.62
C ASN A 81 3.91 -11.46 -8.13
N SER A 82 5.24 -11.30 -8.12
CA SER A 82 6.23 -12.29 -8.56
C SER A 82 6.55 -13.36 -7.49
N ARG A 83 5.80 -13.42 -6.38
CA ARG A 83 6.04 -14.37 -5.30
C ARG A 83 5.63 -15.79 -5.70
N GLU A 84 6.32 -16.76 -5.10
CA GLU A 84 6.03 -18.18 -5.30
C GLU A 84 4.67 -18.49 -4.65
N HIS A 85 3.81 -19.19 -5.40
CA HIS A 85 2.40 -19.35 -5.06
C HIS A 85 2.17 -20.11 -3.75
N ILE A 86 2.87 -21.22 -3.55
CA ILE A 86 2.72 -22.07 -2.38
C ILE A 86 3.12 -21.32 -1.11
N ARG A 87 4.28 -20.65 -1.14
CA ARG A 87 4.76 -19.81 -0.03
C ARG A 87 3.85 -18.61 0.22
N TRP A 88 3.34 -17.98 -0.83
CA TRP A 88 2.40 -16.87 -0.70
C TRP A 88 1.11 -17.29 -0.02
N ASN A 89 0.53 -18.43 -0.44
CA ASN A 89 -0.68 -18.96 0.16
C ASN A 89 -0.47 -19.29 1.65
N ALA A 90 0.64 -19.96 1.98
CA ALA A 90 0.98 -20.25 3.37
C ALA A 90 1.14 -18.97 4.22
N ALA A 91 1.77 -17.93 3.69
CA ALA A 91 1.91 -16.65 4.38
C ALA A 91 0.55 -15.96 4.62
N CYS A 92 -0.35 -16.03 3.63
CA CYS A 92 -1.70 -15.51 3.77
C CYS A 92 -2.49 -16.28 4.85
N ASP A 93 -2.39 -17.60 4.88
CA ASP A 93 -3.07 -18.44 5.87
C ASP A 93 -2.58 -18.15 7.29
N TYR A 94 -1.27 -17.96 7.48
CA TYR A 94 -0.72 -17.55 8.77
C TYR A 94 -1.23 -16.19 9.25
N ALA A 95 -1.50 -15.26 8.32
CA ALA A 95 -2.11 -13.96 8.64
C ALA A 95 -3.62 -14.07 8.96
N VAL A 96 -4.35 -14.91 8.21
CA VAL A 96 -5.82 -15.01 8.29
C VAL A 96 -6.29 -15.88 9.45
N ASN A 97 -5.68 -17.04 9.66
CA ASN A 97 -6.18 -18.05 10.60
C ASN A 97 -6.28 -17.56 12.07
N PRO A 98 -5.34 -16.76 12.60
CA PRO A 98 -5.49 -16.16 13.93
C PRO A 98 -6.75 -15.30 14.05
N ILE A 99 -7.13 -14.57 13.00
CA ILE A 99 -8.29 -13.69 13.00
C ILE A 99 -9.57 -14.52 13.02
N VAL A 100 -9.67 -15.55 12.16
CA VAL A 100 -10.85 -16.43 12.14
C VAL A 100 -11.11 -17.06 13.50
N ARG A 101 -10.04 -17.48 14.20
CA ARG A 101 -10.15 -18.05 15.56
C ARG A 101 -10.53 -17.00 16.59
N ASN A 102 -9.96 -15.80 16.54
CA ASN A 102 -10.31 -14.69 17.43
C ASN A 102 -11.79 -14.27 17.29
N GLU A 103 -12.34 -14.40 16.08
CA GLU A 103 -13.76 -14.18 15.78
C GLU A 103 -14.68 -15.34 16.21
N GLY A 104 -14.12 -16.37 16.85
CA GLY A 104 -14.87 -17.49 17.42
C GLY A 104 -15.29 -18.56 16.41
N TYR A 105 -14.69 -18.59 15.21
CA TYR A 105 -14.98 -19.60 14.21
C TYR A 105 -14.00 -20.78 14.27
N THR A 106 -14.55 -21.98 14.09
CA THR A 106 -13.77 -23.22 14.04
C THR A 106 -13.17 -23.42 12.66
N LEU A 107 -11.84 -23.56 12.59
CA LEU A 107 -11.12 -23.93 11.37
C LEU A 107 -10.97 -25.46 11.30
N PRO A 108 -11.04 -26.07 10.11
CA PRO A 108 -10.63 -27.45 9.86
C PRO A 108 -9.28 -27.85 10.46
N GLU A 109 -9.11 -29.13 10.73
CA GLU A 109 -7.83 -29.71 11.14
C GLU A 109 -6.75 -29.45 10.08
N GLY A 110 -5.53 -29.12 10.52
CA GLY A 110 -4.41 -28.76 9.64
C GLY A 110 -4.28 -27.26 9.33
N ALA A 111 -5.20 -26.41 9.80
CA ALA A 111 -5.12 -24.97 9.61
C ALA A 111 -3.85 -24.36 10.23
N LEU A 112 -3.00 -23.80 9.37
CA LEU A 112 -1.72 -23.18 9.73
C LEU A 112 -1.89 -22.10 10.79
N SER A 113 -1.20 -22.25 11.92
CA SER A 113 -1.10 -21.18 12.90
C SER A 113 0.17 -21.30 13.71
N GLU A 114 0.90 -20.20 13.75
CA GLU A 114 2.04 -20.04 14.65
C GLU A 114 1.90 -18.68 15.35
N GLY A 115 2.00 -18.69 16.68
CA GLY A 115 1.83 -17.47 17.47
C GLY A 115 2.82 -16.36 17.11
N LYS A 116 3.99 -16.70 16.57
CA LYS A 116 5.02 -15.75 16.15
C LYS A 116 4.63 -14.88 14.97
N PHE A 117 3.66 -15.31 14.15
CA PHE A 117 3.17 -14.57 12.98
C PHE A 117 1.89 -13.77 13.26
N LYS A 118 1.44 -13.76 14.52
CA LYS A 118 0.25 -13.02 14.92
C LYS A 118 0.46 -11.52 14.67
N ASP A 119 -0.56 -10.88 14.10
CA ASP A 119 -0.60 -9.44 13.81
C ASP A 119 0.47 -8.98 12.78
N LEU A 120 1.13 -9.91 12.07
CA LEU A 120 2.03 -9.59 10.96
C LEU A 120 1.32 -9.63 9.61
N GLU A 121 1.78 -8.78 8.69
CA GLU A 121 1.32 -8.78 7.30
C GLU A 121 1.84 -10.00 6.52
N ALA A 122 1.06 -10.47 5.53
CA ALA A 122 1.41 -11.63 4.71
C ALA A 122 2.77 -11.48 4.00
N GLU A 123 3.18 -10.28 3.59
CA GLU A 123 4.48 -10.02 2.97
C GLU A 123 5.64 -10.21 3.95
N VAL A 124 5.46 -9.76 5.20
CA VAL A 124 6.48 -9.93 6.25
C VAL A 124 6.63 -11.41 6.57
N ILE A 125 5.50 -12.12 6.71
CA ILE A 125 5.50 -13.57 6.94
C ILE A 125 6.18 -14.29 5.77
N TYR A 126 5.85 -13.95 4.52
CA TYR A 126 6.45 -14.56 3.33
C TYR A 126 7.98 -14.48 3.32
N ASN A 127 8.53 -13.33 3.73
CA ASN A 127 9.98 -13.12 3.80
C ASN A 127 10.64 -13.95 4.91
N GLN A 128 9.92 -14.26 5.99
CA GLN A 128 10.39 -15.11 7.08
C GLN A 128 10.20 -16.61 6.80
N LEU A 129 9.36 -16.98 5.83
CA LEU A 129 9.17 -18.38 5.44
C LEU A 129 10.41 -18.93 4.72
N PRO A 130 10.80 -20.19 4.98
CA PRO A 130 11.93 -20.81 4.32
C PRO A 130 11.73 -20.91 2.81
N LYS A 131 12.82 -20.84 2.03
CA LYS A 131 12.78 -20.91 0.56
C LYS A 131 12.22 -22.23 0.02
N SER A 132 12.34 -23.31 0.80
CA SER A 132 11.66 -24.58 0.54
C SER A 132 10.76 -24.90 1.73
N ILE A 133 9.45 -24.87 1.50
CA ILE A 133 8.51 -25.40 2.47
C ILE A 133 8.34 -26.88 2.10
N LYS A 134 8.79 -27.79 2.97
CA LYS A 134 8.40 -29.21 2.88
C LYS A 134 6.94 -29.33 3.29
N ILE A 135 6.05 -28.93 2.41
CA ILE A 135 4.62 -29.19 2.56
C ILE A 135 4.48 -30.68 2.24
N SER A 136 4.45 -31.51 3.28
CA SER A 136 3.93 -32.87 3.09
C SER A 136 2.53 -32.72 2.50
N ALA A 137 2.11 -33.58 1.58
CA ALA A 137 0.76 -33.60 1.01
C ALA A 137 -0.38 -33.61 2.07
N ALA A 138 -0.06 -33.77 3.36
CA ALA A 138 -0.95 -33.65 4.51
C ALA A 138 -1.10 -32.23 5.09
N VAL A 139 -0.27 -31.25 4.70
CA VAL A 139 -0.44 -29.81 5.05
C VAL A 139 -1.23 -29.15 3.91
N ALA A 140 -2.39 -29.74 3.63
CA ALA A 140 -3.35 -29.21 2.68
C ALA A 140 -3.77 -27.82 3.17
N LEU A 141 -3.39 -26.81 2.41
CA LEU A 141 -3.85 -25.44 2.57
C LEU A 141 -5.38 -25.51 2.59
N MET A 142 -5.95 -25.11 3.73
CA MET A 142 -7.37 -25.25 4.06
C MET A 142 -8.27 -24.54 3.02
N GLY A 143 -7.68 -23.56 2.36
CA GLY A 143 -8.14 -22.85 1.18
C GLY A 143 -6.95 -22.39 0.34
N GLU A 144 -7.18 -22.12 -0.94
CA GLU A 144 -6.19 -21.58 -1.86
C GLU A 144 -6.59 -20.18 -2.33
N VAL A 145 -5.72 -19.20 -2.13
CA VAL A 145 -5.85 -17.87 -2.71
C VAL A 145 -5.30 -17.91 -4.12
N ARG A 146 -6.21 -17.87 -5.10
CA ARG A 146 -5.84 -17.82 -6.51
C ARG A 146 -5.76 -16.39 -7.00
N ASP A 147 -4.83 -16.14 -7.92
CA ASP A 147 -4.81 -14.89 -8.66
C ASP A 147 -6.12 -14.75 -9.44
N TYR A 148 -6.69 -13.54 -9.46
CA TYR A 148 -7.92 -13.27 -10.22
C TYR A 148 -7.72 -13.60 -11.71
N GLN A 149 -8.54 -14.52 -12.23
CA GLN A 149 -8.56 -14.85 -13.65
C GLN A 149 -9.69 -14.11 -14.35
N GLN A 150 -9.34 -13.33 -15.39
CA GLN A 150 -10.34 -12.67 -16.22
C GLN A 150 -11.16 -13.71 -16.97
N ASP A 151 -12.48 -13.67 -16.82
CA ASP A 151 -13.39 -14.65 -17.43
C ASP A 151 -13.34 -14.52 -18.97
N LYS A 152 -12.65 -15.46 -19.64
CA LYS A 152 -12.54 -15.48 -21.11
C LYS A 152 -13.85 -15.87 -21.81
N SER A 153 -14.86 -16.31 -21.05
CA SER A 153 -16.16 -16.75 -21.60
C SER A 153 -17.16 -15.60 -21.80
N SER A 154 -16.85 -14.37 -21.37
CA SER A 154 -17.66 -13.18 -21.66
C SER A 154 -17.38 -12.61 -23.06
N SER A 155 -17.48 -13.47 -24.08
CA SER A 155 -17.48 -13.04 -25.47
C SER A 155 -18.82 -12.36 -25.82
N LYS A 156 -18.72 -11.08 -26.22
CA LYS A 156 -19.74 -10.17 -26.75
C LYS A 156 -20.63 -9.44 -25.71
N GLY A 157 -20.11 -8.32 -25.20
CA GLY A 157 -20.97 -7.18 -24.79
C GLY A 157 -20.85 -6.66 -23.35
N SER A 158 -20.07 -7.30 -22.47
CA SER A 158 -19.87 -6.81 -21.10
C SER A 158 -18.43 -6.34 -20.92
N HIS A 159 -18.24 -5.12 -20.42
CA HIS A 159 -16.92 -4.59 -20.05
C HIS A 159 -16.10 -5.64 -19.29
N ALA A 160 -15.00 -6.10 -19.87
CA ALA A 160 -14.10 -7.02 -19.20
C ALA A 160 -13.46 -6.28 -18.02
N ASN A 161 -13.75 -6.70 -16.78
CA ASN A 161 -13.15 -6.08 -15.60
C ASN A 161 -11.63 -6.30 -15.62
N THR A 162 -10.86 -5.21 -15.61
CA THR A 162 -9.41 -5.21 -15.47
C THR A 162 -9.02 -5.51 -14.01
N LEU A 163 -7.78 -5.95 -13.75
CA LEU A 163 -7.28 -6.21 -12.40
C LEU A 163 -7.44 -4.99 -11.45
N PRO A 164 -7.08 -3.76 -11.85
CA PRO A 164 -7.31 -2.58 -11.01
C PRO A 164 -8.80 -2.30 -10.74
N GLN A 165 -9.66 -2.53 -11.74
CA GLN A 165 -11.11 -2.34 -11.59
C GLN A 165 -11.69 -3.37 -10.61
N GLN A 166 -11.25 -4.62 -10.67
CA GLN A 166 -11.71 -5.67 -9.78
C GLN A 166 -11.24 -5.43 -8.34
N MET A 167 -9.99 -5.01 -8.15
CA MET A 167 -9.48 -4.61 -6.83
C MET A 167 -10.28 -3.43 -6.26
N LYS A 168 -10.59 -2.42 -7.08
CA LYS A 168 -11.45 -1.29 -6.69
C LYS A 168 -12.85 -1.76 -6.28
N ASN A 169 -13.46 -2.67 -7.04
CA ASN A 169 -14.76 -3.24 -6.72
C ASN A 169 -14.73 -4.00 -5.38
N CYS A 170 -13.68 -4.78 -5.12
CA CYS A 170 -13.48 -5.47 -3.85
C CYS A 170 -13.37 -4.48 -2.69
N LYS A 171 -12.54 -3.43 -2.81
CA LYS A 171 -12.43 -2.37 -1.78
C LYS A 171 -13.78 -1.72 -1.47
N ILE A 172 -14.59 -1.42 -2.49
CA ILE A 172 -15.94 -0.87 -2.30
C ILE A 172 -16.84 -1.87 -1.58
N ALA A 173 -16.81 -3.14 -1.96
CA ALA A 173 -17.60 -4.19 -1.32
C ALA A 173 -17.23 -4.38 0.16
N ILE A 174 -15.94 -4.39 0.47
CA ILE A 174 -15.40 -4.49 1.83
C ILE A 174 -15.82 -3.28 2.67
N ALA A 175 -15.66 -2.06 2.14
CA ALA A 175 -16.07 -0.84 2.82
C ALA A 175 -17.58 -0.83 3.14
N ARG A 176 -18.41 -1.28 2.19
CA ARG A 176 -19.87 -1.42 2.41
C ARG A 176 -20.17 -2.48 3.46
N ALA A 177 -19.52 -3.65 3.41
CA ALA A 177 -19.69 -4.70 4.40
C ALA A 177 -19.31 -4.23 5.81
N ALA A 178 -18.21 -3.49 5.94
CA ALA A 178 -17.77 -2.89 7.20
C ALA A 178 -18.79 -1.87 7.72
N ALA A 179 -19.29 -0.98 6.85
CA ALA A 179 -20.31 0.00 7.23
C ALA A 179 -21.61 -0.65 7.72
N VAL A 180 -22.09 -1.70 7.04
CA VAL A 180 -23.28 -2.47 7.45
C VAL A 180 -23.07 -3.13 8.80
N ALA A 181 -21.92 -3.79 9.01
CA ALA A 181 -21.61 -4.44 10.27
C ALA A 181 -21.47 -3.44 11.43
N LYS A 182 -20.83 -2.29 11.17
CA LYS A 182 -20.66 -1.20 12.14
C LYS A 182 -22.00 -0.57 12.54
N ALA A 183 -22.88 -0.30 11.56
CA ALA A 183 -24.23 0.21 11.83
C ALA A 183 -25.07 -0.75 12.70
N GLN A 184 -24.79 -2.05 12.67
CA GLN A 184 -25.43 -3.05 13.51
C GLN A 184 -24.71 -3.30 14.85
N GLY A 185 -23.60 -2.61 15.13
CA GLY A 185 -22.79 -2.83 16.33
C GLY A 185 -22.12 -4.22 16.38
N LYS A 186 -21.97 -4.87 15.22
CA LYS A 186 -21.44 -6.24 15.09
C LYS A 186 -20.09 -6.29 14.36
N LEU A 187 -19.42 -5.15 14.21
CA LEU A 187 -18.05 -5.10 13.68
C LEU A 187 -17.06 -5.14 14.87
N PRO A 188 -16.25 -6.20 15.01
CA PRO A 188 -15.21 -6.27 16.03
C PRO A 188 -14.14 -5.19 15.82
N ALA A 189 -13.67 -4.59 16.91
CA ALA A 189 -12.67 -3.51 16.86
C ALA A 189 -11.31 -3.97 16.28
N GLY A 190 -10.92 -5.23 16.52
CA GLY A 190 -9.73 -5.81 15.92
C GLY A 190 -9.82 -5.85 14.40
N LEU A 191 -10.93 -6.38 13.87
CA LEU A 191 -11.20 -6.44 12.45
C LEU A 191 -11.35 -5.04 11.82
N GLU A 192 -11.98 -4.07 12.51
CA GLU A 192 -12.10 -2.70 12.01
C GLU A 192 -10.74 -2.05 11.77
N ARG A 193 -9.81 -2.16 12.71
CA ARG A 193 -8.45 -1.61 12.57
C ARG A 193 -7.70 -2.24 11.40
N MET A 194 -7.75 -3.56 11.27
CA MET A 194 -7.11 -4.27 10.15
C MET A 194 -7.73 -3.88 8.79
N LEU A 195 -9.04 -3.66 8.75
CA LEU A 195 -9.71 -3.19 7.54
C LEU A 195 -9.35 -1.75 7.20
N GLN A 196 -9.18 -0.88 8.19
CA GLN A 196 -8.69 0.48 7.95
C GLN A 196 -7.29 0.46 7.33
N GLU A 197 -6.38 -0.40 7.82
CA GLU A 197 -5.05 -0.59 7.24
C GLU A 197 -5.09 -1.14 5.81
N ALA A 198 -6.00 -2.09 5.50
CA ALA A 198 -6.14 -2.68 4.17
C ALA A 198 -6.87 -1.76 3.16
N LEU A 199 -7.81 -0.96 3.64
CA LEU A 199 -8.61 -0.03 2.81
C LEU A 199 -7.90 1.29 2.59
N GLN A 200 -7.13 1.77 3.57
CA GLN A 200 -6.24 2.90 3.35
C GLN A 200 -5.13 2.44 2.39
N PRO A 201 -5.03 3.01 1.18
CA PRO A 201 -3.83 2.82 0.41
C PRO A 201 -2.68 3.38 1.26
N LYS A 202 -1.70 2.54 1.62
CA LYS A 202 -0.34 3.05 1.81
C LYS A 202 -0.01 3.68 0.47
N LEU A 203 -0.20 4.99 0.37
CA LEU A 203 0.14 5.71 -0.85
C LEU A 203 1.60 5.34 -1.11
N PRO A 204 1.94 4.78 -2.30
CA PRO A 204 3.32 4.60 -2.68
C PRO A 204 4.05 5.90 -2.37
N TRP A 205 5.23 5.85 -1.78
CA TRP A 205 5.97 7.06 -1.39
C TRP A 205 6.08 8.08 -2.53
N LYS A 206 6.08 7.58 -3.77
CA LYS A 206 5.96 8.30 -5.04
C LYS A 206 4.73 9.22 -5.12
N GLU A 207 3.56 8.71 -4.76
CA GLU A 207 2.30 9.46 -4.75
C GLU A 207 2.30 10.53 -3.65
N ILE A 208 2.88 10.21 -2.48
CA ILE A 208 3.00 11.19 -1.39
C ILE A 208 3.99 12.30 -1.77
N LEU A 209 5.14 11.94 -2.34
CA LEU A 209 6.13 12.88 -2.87
C LEU A 209 5.52 13.78 -3.94
N SER A 210 4.78 13.20 -4.90
CA SER A 210 4.10 13.96 -5.95
C SER A 210 3.05 14.92 -5.38
N ARG A 211 2.25 14.47 -4.41
CA ARG A 211 1.27 15.31 -3.72
C ARG A 211 1.95 16.48 -3.00
N PHE A 212 2.99 16.18 -2.21
CA PHE A 212 3.74 17.19 -1.44
C PHE A 212 4.34 18.25 -2.36
N ILE A 213 4.97 17.85 -3.47
CA ILE A 213 5.51 18.79 -4.46
C ILE A 213 4.39 19.62 -5.10
N THR A 214 3.24 19.00 -5.40
CA THR A 214 2.09 19.71 -6.01
C THR A 214 1.47 20.74 -5.07
N GLU A 215 1.36 20.43 -3.78
CA GLU A 215 0.79 21.32 -2.76
C GLU A 215 1.67 22.55 -2.52
N ASN A 216 3.00 22.38 -2.63
CA ASN A 216 3.97 23.45 -2.47
C ASN A 216 4.31 24.19 -3.77
N ALA A 217 3.75 23.77 -4.91
CA ALA A 217 3.89 24.48 -6.18
C ALA A 217 3.01 25.75 -6.20
N ARG A 218 3.58 26.88 -6.62
CA ARG A 218 2.83 28.14 -6.73
C ARG A 218 1.91 28.10 -7.96
N ASN A 219 0.64 28.40 -7.75
CA ASN A 219 -0.39 28.55 -8.80
C ASN A 219 -0.77 30.02 -8.95
N ASP A 220 0.09 30.82 -9.59
CA ASP A 220 -0.19 32.25 -9.78
C ASP A 220 -1.00 32.51 -11.06
N TYR A 221 -2.07 33.30 -10.95
CA TYR A 221 -2.80 33.85 -12.09
C TYR A 221 -1.99 35.00 -12.70
N THR A 222 -1.80 34.98 -14.02
CA THR A 222 -1.05 36.06 -14.71
C THR A 222 -1.93 36.85 -15.67
N TRP A 223 -1.80 38.18 -15.60
CA TRP A 223 -2.40 39.12 -16.55
C TRP A 223 -1.48 39.40 -17.75
N LYS A 224 -0.21 38.96 -17.72
CA LYS A 224 0.75 39.16 -18.82
C LYS A 224 0.34 38.43 -20.10
N GLN A 225 -0.40 37.33 -19.99
CA GLN A 225 -0.89 36.56 -21.12
C GLN A 225 -2.39 36.24 -20.92
N PRO A 226 -3.30 37.15 -21.35
CA PRO A 226 -4.73 36.95 -21.16
C PRO A 226 -5.26 35.76 -21.98
N ASN A 227 -6.29 35.09 -21.46
CA ASN A 227 -6.89 33.94 -22.11
C ASN A 227 -7.51 34.35 -23.47
N LYS A 228 -6.81 34.00 -24.56
CA LYS A 228 -7.15 34.43 -25.92
C LYS A 228 -8.53 33.93 -26.39
N ARG A 229 -9.06 32.90 -25.74
CA ARG A 229 -10.37 32.31 -26.06
C ARG A 229 -11.53 33.28 -25.83
N TYR A 230 -11.40 34.26 -24.94
CA TYR A 230 -12.48 35.20 -24.60
C TYR A 230 -12.26 36.62 -25.13
N LEU A 231 -11.13 36.87 -25.79
CA LEU A 231 -10.80 38.19 -26.35
C LEU A 231 -11.83 38.67 -27.38
N TYR A 232 -12.43 37.76 -28.16
CA TYR A 232 -13.47 38.10 -29.14
C TYR A 232 -14.75 38.66 -28.51
N SER A 233 -14.97 38.39 -27.21
CA SER A 233 -16.12 38.88 -26.44
C SER A 233 -15.82 40.14 -25.62
N GLY A 234 -14.64 40.77 -25.81
CA GLY A 234 -14.24 41.97 -25.07
C GLY A 234 -13.89 41.73 -23.59
N LEU A 235 -13.81 40.46 -23.17
CA LEU A 235 -13.48 40.07 -21.80
C LEU A 235 -11.96 39.80 -21.70
N TYR A 236 -11.28 40.57 -20.87
CA TYR A 236 -9.89 40.33 -20.50
C TYR A 236 -9.87 39.47 -19.23
N LEU A 237 -9.63 38.17 -19.39
CA LEU A 237 -9.49 37.22 -18.29
C LEU A 237 -8.02 36.81 -18.12
N PRO A 238 -7.53 36.65 -16.89
CA PRO A 238 -6.17 36.20 -16.64
C PRO A 238 -5.96 34.79 -17.22
N GLY A 239 -4.76 34.55 -17.73
CA GLY A 239 -4.33 33.20 -18.11
C GLY A 239 -4.01 32.37 -16.87
N LEU A 240 -4.31 31.07 -16.91
CA LEU A 240 -3.74 30.12 -15.96
C LEU A 240 -2.26 29.97 -16.31
N ASN A 241 -1.37 30.28 -15.37
CA ASN A 241 0.06 30.08 -15.56
C ASN A 241 0.39 28.58 -15.43
N VAL A 242 1.51 28.16 -16.01
CA VAL A 242 2.06 26.83 -15.72
C VAL A 242 2.52 26.86 -14.26
N PRO A 243 2.16 25.88 -13.40
CA PRO A 243 2.63 25.85 -12.03
C PRO A 243 4.16 25.87 -12.00
N THR A 244 4.74 26.72 -11.17
CA THR A 244 6.20 26.79 -10.94
C THR A 244 6.50 26.50 -9.49
N LEU A 245 7.57 25.73 -9.24
CA LEU A 245 7.99 25.38 -7.87
C LEU A 245 9.02 26.34 -7.28
N GLY A 246 9.58 27.27 -8.06
CA GLY A 246 10.67 28.12 -7.57
C GLY A 246 11.89 27.28 -7.21
N THR A 247 12.53 27.59 -6.09
CA THR A 247 13.71 26.84 -5.59
C THR A 247 13.26 25.68 -4.69
N ILE A 248 13.82 24.49 -4.89
CA ILE A 248 13.66 23.32 -4.01
C ILE A 248 15.01 23.00 -3.39
N ALA A 249 15.04 22.80 -2.07
CA ALA A 249 16.23 22.33 -1.38
C ALA A 249 16.13 20.82 -1.12
N ILE A 250 17.10 20.05 -1.58
CA ILE A 250 17.21 18.62 -1.33
C ILE A 250 18.41 18.39 -0.42
N ILE A 251 18.17 17.88 0.78
CA ILE A 251 19.23 17.52 1.71
C ILE A 251 19.44 16.01 1.65
N ILE A 252 20.66 15.58 1.38
CA ILE A 252 21.02 14.18 1.28
C ILE A 252 21.99 13.87 2.41
N ASP A 253 21.53 13.02 3.32
CA ASP A 253 22.40 12.38 4.30
C ASP A 253 23.39 11.46 3.55
N THR A 254 24.69 11.66 3.78
CA THR A 254 25.75 10.85 3.17
C THR A 254 26.44 9.95 4.18
N SER A 255 25.78 9.68 5.32
CA SER A 255 26.21 8.66 6.27
C SER A 255 26.35 7.29 5.59
N GLY A 256 27.27 6.47 6.10
CA GLY A 256 27.75 5.25 5.43
C GLY A 256 26.71 4.14 5.21
N SER A 257 25.46 4.34 5.63
CA SER A 257 24.38 3.38 5.53
C SER A 257 23.54 3.51 4.25
N ILE A 258 23.61 4.65 3.55
CA ILE A 258 22.77 4.91 2.37
C ILE A 258 23.40 4.31 1.11
N SER A 259 22.64 3.47 0.40
CA SER A 259 23.13 2.85 -0.83
C SER A 259 22.90 3.74 -2.06
N GLN A 260 23.86 3.77 -2.98
CA GLN A 260 23.72 4.49 -4.26
C GLN A 260 22.48 4.03 -5.03
N LYS A 261 22.08 2.75 -4.92
CA LYS A 261 20.90 2.20 -5.59
C LYS A 261 19.58 2.82 -5.09
N GLU A 262 19.47 3.06 -3.79
CA GLU A 262 18.30 3.74 -3.21
C GLU A 262 18.26 5.20 -3.65
N LEU A 263 19.42 5.86 -3.62
CA LEU A 263 19.57 7.24 -4.09
C LEU A 263 19.19 7.38 -5.58
N ASP A 264 19.62 6.45 -6.44
CA ASP A 264 19.26 6.43 -7.87
C ASP A 264 17.74 6.25 -8.07
N THR A 265 17.11 5.42 -7.23
CA THR A 265 15.66 5.19 -7.28
C THR A 265 14.89 6.45 -6.85
N PHE A 266 15.36 7.12 -5.80
CA PHE A 266 14.84 8.41 -5.35
C PHE A 266 15.01 9.48 -6.44
N ALA A 267 16.20 9.57 -7.03
CA ALA A 267 16.53 10.55 -8.05
C ALA A 267 15.66 10.40 -9.30
N ALA A 268 15.45 9.16 -9.77
CA ALA A 268 14.62 8.89 -10.94
C ALA A 268 13.16 9.32 -10.74
N GLU A 269 12.61 9.09 -9.54
CA GLU A 269 11.24 9.50 -9.22
C GLU A 269 11.12 11.02 -9.12
N LEU A 270 12.04 11.65 -8.40
CA LEU A 270 12.03 13.09 -8.20
C LEU A 270 12.22 13.83 -9.53
N HIS A 271 13.13 13.36 -10.39
CA HIS A 271 13.27 13.86 -11.76
C HIS A 271 11.96 13.72 -12.57
N SER A 272 11.28 12.58 -12.46
CA SER A 272 10.00 12.36 -13.16
C SER A 272 8.94 13.38 -12.74
N ILE A 273 8.86 13.71 -11.45
CA ILE A 273 7.92 14.71 -10.93
C ILE A 273 8.35 16.13 -11.32
N LEU A 274 9.62 16.50 -11.12
CA LEU A 274 10.11 17.84 -11.39
C LEU A 274 10.13 18.20 -12.88
N SER A 275 10.19 17.20 -13.78
CA SER A 275 10.05 17.40 -15.22
C SER A 275 8.72 18.06 -15.64
N ILE A 276 7.70 18.00 -14.78
CA ILE A 276 6.39 18.62 -14.99
C ILE A 276 6.43 20.14 -14.74
N TYR A 277 7.41 20.62 -13.97
CA TYR A 277 7.50 21.99 -13.47
C TYR A 277 8.73 22.72 -14.06
N PRO A 278 8.62 23.27 -15.28
CA PRO A 278 9.73 23.97 -15.92
C PRO A 278 10.12 25.22 -15.13
N GLY A 279 11.44 25.46 -15.02
CA GLY A 279 12.00 26.61 -14.30
C GLY A 279 12.18 26.38 -12.79
N THR A 280 12.13 25.13 -12.33
CA THR A 280 12.49 24.76 -10.96
C THR A 280 14.01 24.82 -10.79
N GLU A 281 14.46 25.54 -9.76
CA GLU A 281 15.87 25.58 -9.34
C GLU A 281 16.08 24.54 -8.24
N ILE A 282 17.01 23.60 -8.44
CA ILE A 282 17.22 22.53 -7.47
C ILE A 282 18.58 22.74 -6.82
N LYS A 283 18.58 22.94 -5.50
CA LYS A 283 19.79 23.03 -4.71
C LYS A 283 19.94 21.76 -3.89
N VAL A 284 21.04 21.05 -4.10
CA VAL A 284 21.33 19.79 -3.39
C VAL A 284 22.43 20.04 -2.37
N ILE A 285 22.17 19.65 -1.13
CA ILE A 285 23.03 19.83 0.03
C ILE A 285 23.37 18.45 0.58
N TYR A 286 24.62 18.04 0.47
CA TYR A 286 25.11 16.78 1.02
C TYR A 286 25.60 17.01 2.45
N VAL A 287 25.07 16.26 3.40
CA VAL A 287 25.28 16.46 4.83
C VAL A 287 25.69 15.16 5.51
N ASP A 288 26.67 15.25 6.41
CA ASP A 288 26.99 14.20 7.38
C ASP A 288 26.87 14.75 8.82
N SER A 289 27.99 14.95 9.51
CA SER A 289 28.15 15.79 10.70
C SER A 289 28.18 17.28 10.38
N LYS A 290 28.42 17.64 9.11
CA LYS A 290 28.48 19.00 8.60
C LYS A 290 28.09 18.99 7.12
N VAL A 291 27.91 20.16 6.53
CA VAL A 291 27.74 20.28 5.08
C VAL A 291 29.04 19.84 4.40
N ALA A 292 28.96 18.75 3.64
CA ALA A 292 30.09 18.18 2.90
C ALA A 292 30.23 18.85 1.52
N HIS A 293 29.10 19.08 0.85
CA HIS A 293 29.09 19.64 -0.49
C HIS A 293 27.73 20.24 -0.83
N VAL A 294 27.71 21.28 -1.66
CA VAL A 294 26.49 21.89 -2.18
C VAL A 294 26.64 22.05 -3.69
N GLU A 295 25.62 21.67 -4.43
CA GLU A 295 25.58 21.82 -5.88
C GLU A 295 24.19 22.27 -6.36
N ASP A 296 24.18 23.12 -7.37
CA ASP A 296 22.97 23.51 -8.08
C ASP A 296 22.78 22.58 -9.27
N ILE A 297 21.68 21.84 -9.28
CA ILE A 297 21.40 20.83 -10.29
C ILE A 297 20.30 21.35 -11.22
N SER A 298 20.53 21.22 -12.53
CA SER A 298 19.48 21.43 -13.51
C SER A 298 18.67 20.15 -13.70
N ILE A 299 17.36 20.28 -13.97
CA ILE A 299 16.50 19.12 -14.26
C ILE A 299 17.07 18.23 -15.38
N ASN A 300 17.77 18.82 -16.37
CA ASN A 300 18.33 18.07 -17.50
C ASN A 300 19.56 17.21 -17.16
N ASP A 301 20.23 17.48 -16.03
CA ASP A 301 21.42 16.75 -15.58
C ASP A 301 21.25 16.33 -14.12
N PHE A 302 20.15 15.61 -13.83
CA PHE A 302 19.75 15.24 -12.49
C PHE A 302 20.44 13.94 -12.03
N ASN A 303 21.67 14.06 -11.54
CA ASN A 303 22.44 12.94 -10.99
C ASN A 303 22.84 13.24 -9.54
N LEU A 304 22.45 12.36 -8.62
CA LEU A 304 22.78 12.46 -7.19
C LEU A 304 23.88 11.45 -6.83
N TYR A 305 24.82 11.87 -5.99
CA TYR A 305 25.97 11.02 -5.62
C TYR A 305 26.14 10.98 -4.11
N VAL A 306 26.43 9.80 -3.56
CA VAL A 306 26.86 9.74 -2.15
C VAL A 306 28.26 10.37 -2.03
N LYS A 307 28.33 11.57 -1.44
CA LYS A 307 29.57 12.32 -1.17
C LYS A 307 29.76 12.47 0.35
N GLY A 308 30.48 11.56 0.99
CA GLY A 308 30.70 11.62 2.44
C GLY A 308 31.16 10.30 3.07
N GLY A 309 31.10 10.25 4.41
CA GLY A 309 31.46 9.06 5.22
C GLY A 309 31.67 9.33 6.72
N GLY A 310 31.13 10.43 7.26
CA GLY A 310 31.21 10.79 8.68
C GLY A 310 30.05 10.26 9.53
N GLY A 311 29.93 10.77 10.76
CA GLY A 311 28.72 10.58 11.59
C GLY A 311 27.53 11.38 11.05
N THR A 312 26.37 11.30 11.71
CA THR A 312 25.11 11.89 11.23
C THR A 312 24.63 13.01 12.16
N ASP A 313 24.32 14.18 11.62
CA ASP A 313 23.59 15.27 12.28
C ASP A 313 22.64 15.92 11.27
N PHE A 314 21.36 16.11 11.62
CA PHE A 314 20.37 16.68 10.69
C PHE A 314 20.32 18.21 10.71
N LYS A 315 20.97 18.87 11.67
CA LYS A 315 20.99 20.34 11.77
C LYS A 315 21.73 21.06 10.64
N PRO A 316 22.92 20.62 10.20
CA PRO A 316 23.77 21.43 9.31
C PRO A 316 23.11 21.77 7.97
N GLY A 317 22.23 20.89 7.45
CA GLY A 317 21.51 21.15 6.21
C GLY A 317 20.52 22.32 6.31
N PHE A 318 19.81 22.43 7.44
CA PHE A 318 18.88 23.54 7.68
C PHE A 318 19.61 24.84 8.03
N GLU A 319 20.67 24.75 8.86
CA GLU A 319 21.51 25.90 9.19
C GLU A 319 22.13 26.55 7.93
N TYR A 320 22.51 25.73 6.94
CA TYR A 320 23.02 26.24 5.66
C TYR A 320 21.95 26.99 4.86
N ILE A 321 20.72 26.49 4.84
CA ILE A 321 19.59 27.14 4.16
C ILE A 321 19.35 28.53 4.76
N GLU A 322 19.37 28.63 6.10
CA GLU A 322 19.19 29.89 6.83
C GLU A 322 20.36 30.86 6.63
N GLN A 323 21.60 30.38 6.72
CA GLN A 323 22.82 31.21 6.59
C GLN A 323 22.96 31.83 5.20
N GLU A 324 22.62 31.09 4.15
CA GLU A 324 22.72 31.54 2.76
C GLU A 324 21.45 32.26 2.27
N ASP A 325 20.48 32.53 3.16
CA ASP A 325 19.20 33.18 2.87
C ASP A 325 18.46 32.51 1.69
N ILE A 326 18.52 31.17 1.65
CA ILE A 326 17.85 30.39 0.62
C ILE A 326 16.38 30.29 1.01
N LEU A 327 15.48 30.67 0.10
CA LEU A 327 14.04 30.63 0.30
C LEU A 327 13.39 29.51 -0.53
N PRO A 328 13.56 28.23 -0.12
CA PRO A 328 12.97 27.13 -0.86
C PRO A 328 11.45 27.10 -0.68
N SER A 329 10.72 26.70 -1.73
CA SER A 329 9.28 26.44 -1.62
C SER A 329 9.01 25.19 -0.77
N CYS A 330 9.92 24.22 -0.77
CA CYS A 330 9.91 23.08 0.13
C CYS A 330 11.31 22.47 0.29
N VAL A 331 11.50 21.74 1.39
CA VAL A 331 12.71 20.99 1.71
C VAL A 331 12.41 19.51 1.64
N ILE A 332 13.25 18.74 0.95
CA ILE A 332 13.17 17.28 0.91
C ILE A 332 14.44 16.72 1.54
N TYR A 333 14.30 16.00 2.66
CA TYR A 333 15.41 15.41 3.39
C TYR A 333 15.44 13.89 3.16
N PHE A 334 16.55 13.39 2.63
CA PHE A 334 16.77 11.98 2.37
C PHE A 334 17.74 11.40 3.41
N THR A 335 17.30 10.42 4.20
CA THR A 335 18.11 9.82 5.29
C THR A 335 17.73 8.36 5.57
N ASP A 336 18.56 7.64 6.31
CA ASP A 336 18.25 6.33 6.89
C ASP A 336 17.55 6.43 8.26
N GLY A 337 17.52 7.63 8.85
CA GLY A 337 16.85 7.92 10.12
C GLY A 337 17.65 7.60 11.38
N TYR A 338 18.95 7.28 11.28
CA TYR A 338 19.78 6.90 12.43
C TYR A 338 20.48 8.10 13.09
N CYS A 339 19.69 9.07 13.57
CA CYS A 339 20.17 10.16 14.43
C CYS A 339 19.01 10.80 15.23
N ASP A 340 19.31 11.25 16.45
CA ASP A 340 18.35 11.94 17.33
C ASP A 340 18.58 13.47 17.38
N SER A 341 19.50 14.00 16.56
CA SER A 341 19.79 15.44 16.47
C SER A 341 18.97 16.07 15.36
N PHE A 342 18.01 16.92 15.74
CA PHE A 342 17.15 17.67 14.83
C PHE A 342 17.26 19.17 15.12
N PRO A 343 17.01 20.04 14.12
CA PRO A 343 16.64 21.42 14.40
C PRO A 343 15.31 21.48 15.16
N GLU A 344 15.10 22.54 15.96
CA GLU A 344 13.88 22.68 16.77
C GLU A 344 12.64 22.93 15.91
N GLU A 345 12.77 23.77 14.88
CA GLU A 345 11.70 24.12 13.94
C GLU A 345 12.29 24.34 12.53
N SER A 346 11.42 24.39 11.52
CA SER A 346 11.77 24.81 10.16
C SER A 346 10.70 25.76 9.63
N ASP A 347 11.14 26.88 9.04
CA ASP A 347 10.27 27.86 8.38
C ASP A 347 9.68 27.35 7.05
N PHE A 348 10.15 26.21 6.56
CA PHE A 348 9.79 25.68 5.25
C PHE A 348 9.07 24.33 5.35
N PRO A 349 8.07 24.07 4.47
CA PRO A 349 7.46 22.76 4.35
C PRO A 349 8.52 21.69 4.12
N THR A 350 8.62 20.72 5.03
CA THR A 350 9.68 19.71 5.02
C THR A 350 9.12 18.30 4.86
N LEU A 351 9.73 17.53 3.97
CA LEU A 351 9.44 16.12 3.72
C LEU A 351 10.65 15.24 4.03
N TRP A 352 10.50 14.31 4.97
CA TRP A 352 11.52 13.33 5.33
C TRP A 352 11.27 12.01 4.60
N ILE A 353 12.27 11.54 3.86
CA ILE A 353 12.22 10.30 3.08
C ILE A 353 13.23 9.33 3.68
N LEU A 354 12.71 8.21 4.20
CA LEU A 354 13.49 7.17 4.85
C LEU A 354 13.65 5.93 3.97
N THR A 355 14.89 5.41 3.96
CA THR A 355 15.23 4.13 3.31
C THR A 355 14.85 2.92 4.16
N ASP A 356 14.96 3.02 5.49
CA ASP A 356 14.62 1.94 6.44
C ASP A 356 13.43 2.32 7.35
N LYS A 357 12.74 1.30 7.88
CA LYS A 357 11.68 1.47 8.89
C LYS A 357 12.29 1.64 10.28
N ALA A 358 13.17 2.62 10.45
CA ALA A 358 13.63 3.04 11.76
C ALA A 358 12.48 3.76 12.52
N ASN A 359 12.51 3.72 13.85
CA ASN A 359 11.64 4.53 14.69
C ASN A 359 12.10 6.00 14.60
N PHE A 360 11.65 6.70 13.55
CA PHE A 360 12.03 8.07 13.25
C PHE A 360 10.86 9.03 13.51
N PHE A 361 11.06 9.98 14.44
CA PHE A 361 10.04 10.94 14.86
C PHE A 361 10.63 12.35 14.86
N PRO A 362 10.71 13.02 13.69
CA PRO A 362 11.23 14.37 13.62
C PRO A 362 10.23 15.35 14.30
N PRO A 363 10.71 16.48 14.84
CA PRO A 363 9.85 17.47 15.50
C PRO A 363 8.86 18.15 14.54
N PHE A 364 9.14 18.16 13.23
CA PHE A 364 8.29 18.75 12.20
C PHE A 364 8.40 18.01 10.86
N GLY A 365 7.51 18.34 9.92
CA GLY A 365 7.50 17.79 8.56
C GLY A 365 6.72 16.48 8.41
N GLU A 366 6.48 16.08 7.17
CA GLU A 366 5.86 14.80 6.82
C GLU A 366 6.92 13.71 6.65
N VAL A 367 6.61 12.49 7.10
CA VAL A 367 7.55 11.35 7.05
C VAL A 367 7.04 10.28 6.08
N ILE A 368 7.92 9.83 5.17
CA ILE A 368 7.62 8.81 4.16
C ILE A 368 8.71 7.74 4.15
N TYR A 369 8.32 6.50 3.87
CA TYR A 369 9.22 5.35 3.74
C TYR A 369 9.25 4.84 2.30
N MET A 370 10.43 4.60 1.73
CA MET A 370 10.62 4.12 0.35
C MET A 370 10.22 2.65 0.09
N GLY A 371 9.68 1.96 1.11
CA GLY A 371 9.52 0.51 1.17
C GLY A 371 8.60 -0.17 0.17
#